data_AF-A0A6B0WER5-F1
#
_entry.id   AF-A0A6B0WER5-F1
#
_cell.length_a   1.000
_cell.length_b   1.000
_cell.length_c   1.000
_cell.angle_alpha   90.00
_cell.angle_beta   90.00
_cell.angle_gamma   90.00
#
_symmetry.space_group_name_H-M   'P 1'
#
loop_
_entity.id
_entity.type
_entity.pdbx_description
1 polymer ?
#
loop_
_entity_poly.entity_id
_entity_poly.type
_entity_poly.pdbx_seq_one_letter_code
_entity_poly.pdbx_strand_id
1 'polypeptide(L)'
;MRDGVELATEVYLPPGEGPFPVILQRTPYNRRSPSPGSDCDAAVGRYFAARGYALLNQDTRGRYRSGGEFDAMRQEPPDGYDAVEWAAAQPWSNGKVGMIGGSYVGLTQWQAASENPQHHHAIPPQYRSSH
;
A
#
# COMPACT_ATOMS: atom_id res chain seq x y z
N MET A 1 -3.68 1.82 13.39
CA MET A 1 -3.35 0.39 13.52
C MET A 1 -4.04 -0.15 14.76
N ARG A 2 -4.18 -1.47 14.89
CA ARG A 2 -4.90 -2.13 16.00
C ARG A 2 -4.34 -1.79 17.39
N ASP A 3 -3.08 -1.38 17.45
CA ASP A 3 -2.36 -0.96 18.64
C ASP A 3 -2.39 0.57 18.86
N GLY A 4 -3.21 1.29 18.11
CA GLY A 4 -3.35 2.75 18.21
C GLY A 4 -2.30 3.56 17.46
N VAL A 5 -1.27 2.94 16.88
CA VAL A 5 -0.28 3.68 16.08
C VAL A 5 -0.88 4.15 14.76
N GLU A 6 -0.55 5.38 14.37
CA GLU A 6 -0.99 5.99 13.12
C GLU A 6 0.11 5.92 12.06
N LEU A 7 -0.26 5.42 10.87
CA LEU A 7 0.64 5.34 9.71
C LEU A 7 0.22 6.34 8.65
N ALA A 8 1.16 7.18 8.24
CA ALA A 8 0.87 8.31 7.40
C ALA A 8 0.83 7.91 5.91
N THR A 9 -0.30 8.17 5.27
CA THR A 9 -0.64 7.68 3.92
C THR A 9 -1.00 8.84 2.99
N GLU A 10 -0.43 8.89 1.78
CA GLU A 10 -0.96 9.73 0.70
C GLU A 10 -2.06 8.97 -0.04
N VAL A 11 -3.15 9.65 -0.34
CA VAL A 11 -4.32 9.08 -1.05
C VAL A 11 -4.52 9.83 -2.35
N TYR A 12 -4.49 9.10 -3.46
CA TYR A 12 -4.79 9.60 -4.80
C TYR A 12 -6.10 8.99 -5.27
N LEU A 13 -7.13 9.82 -5.42
CA LEU A 13 -8.45 9.37 -5.87
C LEU A 13 -8.67 9.72 -7.34
N PRO A 14 -9.33 8.83 -8.12
CA PRO A 14 -9.88 9.18 -9.41
C PRO A 14 -10.92 10.31 -9.31
N PRO A 15 -11.20 11.03 -10.40
CA PRO A 15 -12.34 11.95 -10.43
C PRO A 15 -13.67 11.18 -10.27
N GLY A 16 -14.63 11.80 -9.58
CA GLY A 16 -15.96 11.21 -9.31
C GLY A 16 -16.12 10.74 -7.86
N GLU A 17 -17.24 10.09 -7.56
CA GLU A 17 -17.66 9.73 -6.20
C GLU A 17 -17.35 8.27 -5.81
N GLY A 18 -16.80 7.46 -6.73
CA GLY A 18 -16.49 6.04 -6.48
C GLY A 18 -17.68 5.10 -6.65
N PRO A 19 -17.62 3.85 -6.12
CA PRO A 19 -16.48 3.25 -5.41
C PRO A 19 -15.40 2.71 -6.36
N PHE A 20 -14.13 2.84 -5.98
CA PHE A 20 -12.97 2.51 -6.80
C PHE A 20 -12.22 1.26 -6.30
N PRO A 21 -11.62 0.45 -7.19
CA PRO A 21 -10.60 -0.52 -6.78
C PRO A 21 -9.39 0.19 -6.20
N VAL A 22 -8.78 -0.40 -5.18
CA VAL A 22 -7.68 0.22 -4.43
C VAL A 22 -6.36 -0.48 -4.73
N ILE A 23 -5.31 0.34 -4.88
CA ILE A 23 -3.92 -0.08 -5.00
C ILE A 23 -3.17 0.47 -3.79
N LEU A 24 -2.61 -0.42 -2.96
CA LEU A 24 -1.85 -0.06 -1.77
C LEU A 24 -0.36 -0.34 -1.97
N GLN A 25 0.47 0.68 -1.75
CA GLN A 25 1.92 0.54 -1.57
C GLN A 25 2.29 0.89 -0.13
N ARG A 26 3.15 0.07 0.47
CA ARG A 26 3.78 0.33 1.78
C ARG A 26 5.28 0.43 1.58
N THR A 27 5.91 1.52 2.03
CA THR A 27 7.32 1.82 1.75
C THR A 27 8.07 2.30 3.00
N PRO A 28 9.27 1.78 3.29
CA PRO A 28 10.17 2.34 4.30
C PRO A 28 11.08 3.46 3.73
N TYR A 29 10.87 3.88 2.48
CA TYR A 29 11.78 4.75 1.71
C TYR A 29 11.20 6.13 1.36
N ASN A 30 10.26 6.62 2.18
CA ASN A 30 9.56 7.90 2.08
C ASN A 30 8.54 7.89 0.96
N ARG A 31 7.25 7.90 1.32
CA ARG A 31 6.13 7.94 0.37
C ARG A 31 6.13 9.16 -0.56
N ARG A 32 6.94 10.19 -0.29
CA ARG A 32 7.06 11.38 -1.15
C ARG A 32 8.37 11.44 -1.94
N SER A 33 9.30 10.53 -1.69
CA SER A 33 10.60 10.52 -2.36
C SER A 33 10.56 9.62 -3.59
N PRO A 34 11.12 10.04 -4.74
CA PRO A 34 11.33 9.17 -5.90
C PRO A 34 12.54 8.23 -5.69
N SER A 35 12.83 7.84 -4.44
CA SER A 35 13.97 6.99 -4.12
C SER A 35 13.83 5.61 -4.78
N PRO A 36 14.94 4.91 -5.10
CA PRO A 36 14.94 3.60 -5.79
C PRO A 36 14.21 2.43 -5.08
N GLY A 37 13.45 2.69 -4.01
CA GLY A 37 12.57 1.73 -3.35
C GLY A 37 11.17 2.28 -3.01
N SER A 38 10.91 3.57 -3.26
CA SER A 38 9.56 4.14 -3.24
C SER A 38 9.03 4.12 -4.67
N ASP A 39 8.62 2.93 -5.13
CA ASP A 39 8.17 2.67 -6.51
C ASP A 39 6.83 3.38 -6.85
N CYS A 40 6.24 4.11 -5.91
CA CYS A 40 5.11 4.99 -6.12
C CYS A 40 5.45 6.35 -5.55
N ASP A 41 5.65 7.32 -6.44
CA ASP A 41 5.69 8.73 -6.10
C ASP A 41 4.36 9.39 -6.51
N ALA A 42 4.31 10.73 -6.47
CA ALA A 42 3.12 11.47 -6.87
C ALA A 42 2.77 11.29 -8.37
N ALA A 43 3.72 10.99 -9.25
CA ALA A 43 3.46 10.76 -10.66
C ALA A 43 2.75 9.41 -10.85
N VAL A 44 3.21 8.37 -10.15
CA VAL A 44 2.56 7.05 -10.15
C VAL A 44 1.16 7.12 -9.55
N GLY A 45 0.99 7.83 -8.42
CA GLY A 45 -0.33 8.03 -7.82
C GLY A 45 -1.32 8.69 -8.78
N ARG A 46 -0.92 9.77 -9.46
CA ARG A 46 -1.75 10.40 -10.50
C ARG A 46 -2.01 9.50 -11.70
N TYR A 47 -1.04 8.68 -12.11
CA TYR A 47 -1.18 7.75 -13.22
C TYR A 47 -2.32 6.74 -13.00
N PHE A 48 -2.40 6.15 -11.80
CA PHE A 48 -3.44 5.19 -11.43
C PHE A 48 -4.79 5.86 -11.17
N ALA A 49 -4.81 7.02 -10.50
CA ALA A 49 -6.02 7.81 -10.30
C ALA A 49 -6.69 8.18 -11.63
N ALA A 50 -5.91 8.62 -12.63
CA ALA A 50 -6.41 8.92 -13.96
C ALA A 50 -6.99 7.70 -14.70
N ARG A 51 -6.76 6.47 -14.21
CA ARG A 51 -7.24 5.20 -14.78
C ARG A 51 -8.33 4.54 -13.94
N GLY A 52 -8.87 5.24 -12.94
CA GLY A 52 -9.99 4.74 -12.13
C GLY A 52 -9.59 3.90 -10.92
N TYR A 53 -8.32 3.93 -10.51
CA TYR A 53 -7.85 3.27 -9.29
C TYR A 53 -7.55 4.28 -8.19
N ALA A 54 -8.00 4.01 -6.96
CA ALA A 54 -7.53 4.75 -5.80
C ALA A 54 -6.14 4.23 -5.39
N LEU A 55 -5.11 5.07 -5.40
CA LEU A 55 -3.76 4.68 -5.00
C LEU A 55 -3.44 5.22 -3.60
N LEU A 56 -3.03 4.33 -2.71
CA LEU A 56 -2.59 4.60 -1.35
C LEU A 56 -1.09 4.35 -1.26
N ASN A 57 -0.33 5.37 -0.85
CA ASN A 57 1.09 5.24 -0.62
C ASN A 57 1.42 5.54 0.85
N GLN A 58 1.80 4.52 1.60
CA GLN A 58 1.93 4.56 3.05
C GLN A 58 3.39 4.42 3.49
N ASP A 59 3.82 5.29 4.40
CA ASP A 59 5.08 5.09 5.11
C ASP A 59 4.92 3.96 6.15
N THR A 60 5.84 3.00 6.18
CA THR A 60 5.79 1.93 7.19
C THR A 60 6.01 2.47 8.60
N ARG A 61 5.63 1.68 9.62
CA ARG A 61 5.79 2.05 11.03
C ARG A 61 7.22 2.45 11.37
N GLY A 62 7.35 3.52 12.16
CA GLY A 62 8.62 4.12 12.56
C GLY A 62 9.38 4.80 11.42
N ARG A 63 8.73 5.06 10.28
CA ARG A 63 9.34 5.76 9.13
C ARG A 63 8.66 7.09 8.84
N TYR A 64 9.47 8.12 8.66
CA TYR A 64 9.07 9.47 8.28
C TYR A 64 7.95 10.04 9.16
N ARG A 65 6.72 10.14 8.62
CA ARG A 65 5.58 10.71 9.34
C ARG A 65 4.72 9.64 10.01
N SER A 66 5.03 8.35 9.86
CA SER A 66 4.39 7.27 10.58
C SER A 66 4.95 7.16 11.99
N GLY A 67 4.07 6.95 12.97
CA GLY A 67 4.47 6.73 14.36
C GLY A 67 5.06 5.35 14.61
N GLY A 68 5.38 5.08 15.88
CA GLY A 68 5.94 3.80 16.34
C GLY A 68 7.44 3.65 16.09
N GLU A 69 7.96 2.43 16.28
CA GLU A 69 9.36 2.08 16.08
C GLU A 69 9.52 1.19 14.85
N PHE A 70 10.57 1.41 14.07
CA PHE A 70 10.83 0.63 12.87
C PHE A 70 11.52 -0.69 13.23
N ASP A 71 10.80 -1.79 13.07
CA ASP A 71 11.31 -3.15 13.21
C ASP A 71 10.97 -3.94 11.94
N ALA A 72 11.92 -3.94 11.01
CA ALA A 72 11.75 -4.53 9.68
C ALA A 72 11.26 -5.99 9.80
N MET A 73 10.38 -6.40 8.90
CA MET A 73 9.80 -7.76 8.82
C MET A 73 8.85 -8.15 9.96
N ARG A 74 9.05 -7.70 11.21
CA ARG A 74 8.16 -8.08 12.34
C ARG A 74 6.86 -7.28 12.34
N GLN A 75 6.94 -5.99 12.05
CA GLN A 75 5.77 -5.11 12.04
C GLN A 75 4.91 -5.23 10.76
N GLU A 76 5.49 -5.73 9.67
CA GLU A 76 4.86 -5.67 8.36
C GLU A 76 3.62 -6.55 8.20
N PRO A 77 3.57 -7.80 8.73
CA PRO A 77 2.36 -8.60 8.62
C PRO A 77 1.14 -7.95 9.31
N PRO A 78 1.17 -7.58 10.61
CA PRO A 78 0.01 -7.00 11.26
C PRO A 78 -0.36 -5.62 10.72
N ASP A 79 0.62 -4.76 10.43
CA ASP A 79 0.34 -3.43 9.86
C ASP A 79 -0.15 -3.52 8.41
N GLY A 80 0.34 -4.49 7.64
CA GLY A 80 -0.12 -4.75 6.28
C GLY A 80 -1.57 -5.19 6.25
N TYR A 81 -1.94 -6.12 7.13
CA TYR A 81 -3.35 -6.52 7.33
C TYR A 81 -4.23 -5.33 7.68
N ASP A 82 -3.84 -4.56 8.70
CA ASP A 82 -4.62 -3.42 9.17
C ASP A 82 -4.76 -2.34 8.07
N ALA A 83 -3.72 -2.13 7.28
CA ALA A 83 -3.75 -1.18 6.16
C ALA A 83 -4.69 -1.64 5.03
N VAL A 84 -4.73 -2.94 4.71
CA VAL A 84 -5.65 -3.50 3.71
C VAL A 84 -7.10 -3.37 4.18
N GLU A 85 -7.40 -3.78 5.41
CA GLU A 85 -8.76 -3.69 5.95
C GLU A 85 -9.22 -2.24 6.07
N TRP A 86 -8.33 -1.34 6.54
CA TRP A 86 -8.62 0.09 6.57
C TRP A 86 -8.91 0.65 5.17
N ALA A 87 -8.12 0.27 4.16
CA ALA A 87 -8.30 0.71 2.78
C ALA A 87 -9.60 0.16 2.14
N ALA A 88 -9.97 -1.09 2.46
CA ALA A 88 -11.21 -1.70 1.99
C ALA A 88 -12.45 -1.01 2.58
N ALA A 89 -12.38 -0.54 3.83
CA ALA A 89 -13.50 0.06 4.54
C ALA A 89 -13.78 1.54 4.20
N GLN A 90 -12.95 2.17 3.36
CA GLN A 90 -13.15 3.59 3.00
C GLN A 90 -14.41 3.79 2.14
N PRO A 91 -15.13 4.93 2.29
CA PRO A 91 -16.38 5.16 1.55
C PRO A 91 -16.22 5.23 0.03
N TRP A 92 -15.02 5.56 -0.44
CA TRP A 92 -14.66 5.61 -1.87
C TRP A 92 -14.09 4.29 -2.39
N SER A 93 -13.95 3.26 -1.55
CA SER A 93 -13.42 1.95 -1.91
C SER A 93 -14.54 0.98 -2.30
N ASN A 94 -14.31 0.14 -3.30
CA ASN A 94 -15.23 -0.95 -3.67
C ASN A 94 -14.97 -2.25 -2.90
N GLY A 95 -14.14 -2.19 -1.84
CA GLY A 95 -13.75 -3.32 -1.03
C GLY A 95 -12.68 -4.22 -1.65
N LYS A 96 -12.24 -3.98 -2.90
CA LYS A 96 -11.16 -4.75 -3.54
C LYS A 96 -9.84 -4.01 -3.41
N VAL A 97 -8.91 -4.59 -2.66
CA VAL A 97 -7.58 -4.02 -2.45
C VAL A 97 -6.52 -4.94 -3.05
N GLY A 98 -5.80 -4.41 -4.03
CA GLY A 98 -4.55 -4.98 -4.51
C GLY A 98 -3.37 -4.23 -3.90
N MET A 99 -2.24 -4.90 -3.71
CA MET A 99 -0.99 -4.27 -3.29
C MET A 99 0.00 -4.23 -4.46
N ILE A 100 0.94 -3.29 -4.48
CA ILE A 100 2.02 -3.21 -5.49
C ILE A 100 3.38 -2.86 -4.87
N GLY A 101 4.45 -3.34 -5.50
CA GLY A 101 5.85 -2.96 -5.29
C GLY A 101 6.82 -4.16 -5.35
N GLY A 102 8.10 -3.90 -5.66
CA GLY A 102 9.13 -4.94 -5.76
C GLY A 102 9.87 -5.22 -4.44
N SER A 103 10.45 -6.42 -4.29
CA SER A 103 11.31 -6.80 -3.15
C SER A 103 10.58 -6.80 -1.79
N TYR A 104 10.97 -6.00 -0.79
CA TYR A 104 10.30 -5.91 0.52
C TYR A 104 8.78 -5.72 0.38
N VAL A 105 8.35 -5.01 -0.67
CA VAL A 105 6.93 -4.78 -0.97
C VAL A 105 6.24 -6.03 -1.55
N GLY A 106 6.96 -6.86 -2.30
CA GLY A 106 6.51 -8.20 -2.69
C GLY A 106 6.46 -9.18 -1.49
N LEU A 107 7.36 -9.04 -0.51
CA LEU A 107 7.29 -9.78 0.76
C LEU A 107 6.06 -9.37 1.60
N THR A 108 5.69 -8.09 1.60
CA THR A 108 4.43 -7.64 2.24
C THR A 108 3.18 -8.17 1.53
N GLN A 109 3.20 -8.37 0.20
CA GLN A 109 2.11 -9.01 -0.53
C GLN A 109 1.96 -10.49 -0.15
N TRP A 110 3.06 -11.24 -0.07
CA TRP A 110 3.06 -12.64 0.35
C TRP A 110 2.65 -12.80 1.82
N GLN A 111 3.05 -11.88 2.69
CA GLN A 111 2.72 -11.91 4.12
C GLN A 111 1.27 -11.46 4.40
N ALA A 112 0.77 -10.45 3.69
CA ALA A 112 -0.65 -10.10 3.74
C ALA A 112 -1.52 -11.24 3.20
N ALA A 113 -1.10 -11.91 2.12
CA ALA A 113 -1.80 -13.08 1.60
C ALA A 113 -1.79 -14.28 2.57
N SER A 114 -0.72 -14.46 3.37
CA SER A 114 -0.64 -15.56 4.35
C SER A 114 -1.55 -15.39 5.56
N GLU A 115 -2.00 -14.16 5.85
CA GLU A 115 -2.97 -13.86 6.92
C GLU A 115 -4.43 -13.99 6.46
N ASN A 116 -4.67 -14.37 5.19
CA ASN A 116 -5.99 -14.60 4.59
C ASN A 116 -7.03 -13.47 4.83
N PRO A 117 -6.72 -12.19 4.55
CA PRO A 117 -7.70 -11.11 4.60
C PRO A 117 -8.79 -11.35 3.55
N GLN A 118 -10.05 -11.15 3.95
CA GLN A 118 -11.22 -11.47 3.14
C GLN A 118 -11.29 -10.69 1.80
N HIS A 119 -10.53 -9.61 1.68
CA HIS A 119 -10.64 -8.63 0.60
C HIS A 119 -9.45 -8.61 -0.39
N HIS A 120 -8.50 -9.55 -0.27
CA HIS A 120 -7.31 -9.55 -1.12
C HIS A 120 -7.58 -10.20 -2.48
N HIS A 121 -7.44 -9.40 -3.55
CA HIS A 121 -7.49 -9.87 -4.93
C HIS A 121 -6.14 -9.59 -5.61
N ALA A 122 -5.33 -10.63 -5.79
CA ALA A 122 -3.93 -10.54 -6.20
C ALA A 122 -3.71 -9.97 -7.62
N ILE A 123 -2.59 -9.23 -7.79
CA ILE A 123 -1.97 -8.87 -9.08
C ILE A 123 -0.53 -9.43 -9.06
N PRO A 124 -0.02 -10.06 -10.13
CA PRO A 124 1.26 -10.78 -10.09
C PRO A 124 2.49 -9.86 -9.94
N PRO A 125 3.56 -10.34 -9.28
CA PRO A 125 4.80 -9.60 -9.13
C PRO A 125 5.51 -9.42 -10.49
N GLN A 126 5.99 -8.21 -10.76
CA GLN A 126 6.82 -7.94 -11.94
C GLN A 126 8.26 -8.37 -11.66
N TYR A 127 8.65 -9.54 -12.20
CA TYR A 127 10.05 -9.86 -12.48
C TYR A 127 10.32 -9.58 -13.95
N ARG A 128 11.25 -8.67 -14.25
CA ARG A 128 11.94 -8.65 -15.55
C ARG A 128 13.42 -8.92 -15.30
N SER A 129 13.83 -10.17 -15.41
CA SER A 129 15.23 -10.50 -15.66
C SER A 129 15.50 -10.23 -17.15
N SER A 130 16.31 -9.22 -17.45
CA SER A 130 16.86 -9.01 -18.79
C SER A 130 17.93 -10.06 -19.07
N HIS A 131 17.74 -10.84 -20.14
CA HIS A 131 18.81 -11.30 -21.02
C HIS A 131 18.47 -10.81 -22.43
#